data_AF-A0A182MV40-F1
#
_entry.id   AF-A0A182MV40-F1
#
_cell.length_a   1.000
_cell.length_b   1.000
_cell.length_c   1.000
_cell.angle_alpha   90.00
_cell.angle_beta   90.00
_cell.angle_gamma   90.00
#
_symmetry.space_group_name_H-M   'P 1'
#
loop_
_entity.id
_entity.type
_entity.pdbx_description
1 polymer ?
#
loop_
_entity_poly.entity_id
_entity_poly.type
_entity_poly.pdbx_seq_one_letter_code
_entity_poly.pdbx_strand_id
1 'polypeptide(L)'
;MANYYGVFSYEGTVRGLICCSPDRKQALEVLRQTPGARMMVFSSANEMFTILQNRTVMNQHGRRIAYNRLNAPANMDKCDEQFCRIFVQAIQSGDHMRVWMMILCIPALLINSFNHPRIYNAHGENVLHIAARSGHHEMCVYILEAISSPRYIAWIQGGRTPMTYEISAKLLDLYLNSPDRLRFETPIHIAAQYGWTAVVRALISYPQCELKPNRLGLYPQDLICTRATSVRGTFETRRTIKALLQDNYFVPLIRTEADVDLPYIGEPFCRRSLPNLSPPPGNKLAPDRKIKAYAGPMSHRLAKIFCNLWQNPPRMAVLAWRTDRSAASSHAGLDLRFLCTTTSRLYDKSNVSQSPGYIVRAFRRRKLNIALERIGHFLARANNIPWKEYWDFLDAYCDLSAPDGLQLFEKYLARQFGQGELIAIGGNIRKLENLYAMHAISRVDIDERQYPYITRWKTYMDFIMNA
;
A
#
# COMPACT_ATOMS: atom_id res chain seq x y z
N MET A 1 -23.15 -11.51 28.94
CA MET A 1 -23.24 -10.20 28.27
C MET A 1 -22.48 -9.21 29.13
N ALA A 2 -21.34 -8.70 28.64
CA ALA A 2 -20.50 -7.79 29.40
C ALA A 2 -21.09 -6.37 29.32
N ASN A 3 -21.47 -5.82 30.47
CA ASN A 3 -21.92 -4.44 30.56
C ASN A 3 -20.69 -3.51 30.50
N TYR A 4 -20.80 -2.41 29.77
CA TYR A 4 -19.76 -1.37 29.69
C TYR A 4 -20.13 -0.20 30.61
N TYR A 5 -19.14 0.35 31.31
CA TYR A 5 -19.34 1.39 32.31
C TYR A 5 -18.63 2.67 31.86
N GLY A 6 -19.38 3.74 31.59
CA GLY A 6 -18.86 5.06 31.27
C GLY A 6 -19.01 6.02 32.46
N VAL A 7 -17.93 6.63 32.93
CA VAL A 7 -17.90 7.67 33.98
C VAL A 7 -17.84 9.04 33.31
N PHE A 8 -18.76 9.94 33.66
CA PHE A 8 -18.89 11.28 33.08
C PHE A 8 -18.73 12.36 34.14
N SER A 9 -17.87 13.35 33.90
CA SER A 9 -17.73 14.54 34.75
C SER A 9 -18.86 15.53 34.48
N TYR A 10 -19.31 16.21 35.53
CA TYR A 10 -20.26 17.32 35.45
C TYR A 10 -19.56 18.59 35.94
N GLU A 11 -19.08 19.41 35.01
CA GLU A 11 -18.73 20.81 35.28
C GLU A 11 -19.75 21.70 34.56
N GLY A 12 -20.73 22.19 35.32
CA GLY A 12 -21.81 23.01 34.78
C GLY A 12 -22.69 22.27 33.75
N THR A 13 -22.86 22.86 32.56
CA THR A 13 -23.68 22.31 31.46
C THR A 13 -22.91 21.37 30.54
N VAL A 14 -21.60 21.15 30.77
CA VAL A 14 -20.73 20.33 29.93
C VAL A 14 -20.54 18.95 30.56
N ARG A 15 -20.73 17.90 29.76
CA ARG A 15 -20.52 16.50 30.17
C ARG A 15 -19.29 15.94 29.46
N GLY A 16 -18.22 15.69 30.19
CA GLY A 16 -17.00 15.05 29.68
C GLY A 16 -16.93 13.58 30.07
N LEU A 17 -16.66 12.67 29.14
CA LEU A 17 -16.42 11.26 29.47
C LEU A 17 -15.00 11.11 30.06
N ILE A 18 -14.91 10.65 31.30
CA ILE A 18 -13.67 10.45 32.07
C ILE A 18 -13.09 9.06 31.80
N CYS A 19 -13.93 8.03 31.84
CA CYS A 19 -13.47 6.65 31.74
C CYS A 19 -14.55 5.80 31.12
N CYS A 20 -14.18 4.88 30.23
CA CYS A 20 -15.04 3.77 29.86
C CYS A 20 -14.28 2.48 30.08
N SER A 21 -14.85 1.57 30.88
CA SER A 21 -14.28 0.25 31.13
C SER A 21 -15.35 -0.83 31.04
N PRO A 22 -15.05 -2.02 30.47
CA PRO A 22 -15.90 -3.20 30.62
C PRO A 22 -15.89 -3.76 32.06
N ASP A 23 -14.94 -3.32 32.90
CA ASP A 23 -14.86 -3.70 34.31
C ASP A 23 -15.48 -2.64 35.22
N ARG A 24 -16.56 -3.05 35.92
CA ARG A 24 -17.30 -2.22 36.87
C ARG A 24 -16.40 -1.68 37.98
N LYS A 25 -15.42 -2.48 38.44
CA LYS A 25 -14.56 -2.09 39.57
C LYS A 25 -13.68 -0.90 39.20
N GLN A 26 -13.08 -0.95 38.02
CA GLN A 26 -12.27 0.16 37.49
C GLN A 26 -13.09 1.43 37.30
N ALA A 27 -14.30 1.32 36.76
CA ALA A 27 -15.18 2.48 36.58
C ALA A 27 -15.61 3.11 37.93
N LEU A 28 -15.87 2.29 38.95
CA LEU A 28 -16.19 2.76 40.30
C LEU A 28 -15.01 3.41 41.01
N GLU A 29 -13.79 2.92 40.80
CA GLU A 29 -12.58 3.51 41.35
C GLU A 29 -12.35 4.91 40.77
N VAL A 30 -12.51 5.07 39.46
CA VAL A 30 -12.44 6.39 38.81
C VAL A 30 -13.56 7.32 39.31
N LEU A 31 -14.79 6.80 39.46
CA LEU A 31 -15.91 7.57 40.01
C LEU A 31 -15.64 8.11 41.42
N ARG A 32 -14.97 7.32 42.27
CA ARG A 32 -14.61 7.72 43.65
C ARG A 32 -13.55 8.81 43.68
N GLN A 33 -12.66 8.84 42.69
CA GLN A 33 -11.56 9.81 42.61
C GLN A 33 -12.01 11.16 42.03
N THR A 34 -13.12 11.21 41.30
CA THR A 34 -13.61 12.42 40.62
C THR A 34 -14.92 12.94 41.24
N PRO A 35 -14.87 13.97 42.11
CA PRO A 35 -16.08 14.54 42.70
C PRO A 35 -16.97 15.19 41.63
N GLY A 36 -18.26 14.87 41.63
CA GLY A 36 -19.23 15.37 40.65
C GLY A 36 -19.45 14.47 39.42
N ALA A 37 -18.69 13.39 39.26
CA ALA A 37 -18.87 12.46 38.15
C ALA A 37 -20.08 11.52 38.35
N ARG A 38 -20.69 11.03 37.26
CA ARG A 38 -21.72 9.98 37.27
C ARG A 38 -21.37 8.85 36.33
N MET A 39 -21.62 7.63 36.79
CA MET A 39 -21.43 6.42 36.00
C MET A 39 -22.72 6.03 35.27
N MET A 40 -22.61 5.77 33.98
CA MET A 40 -23.67 5.17 33.15
C MET A 40 -23.26 3.77 32.72
N VAL A 41 -24.24 2.88 32.62
CA VAL A 41 -24.05 1.48 32.25
C VAL A 41 -24.65 1.27 30.86
N PHE A 42 -23.93 0.59 29.99
CA PHE A 42 -24.33 0.27 28.62
C PHE A 42 -24.32 -1.25 28.42
N SER A 43 -25.29 -1.76 27.67
CA SER A 43 -25.47 -3.20 27.45
C SER A 43 -24.52 -3.75 26.38
N SER A 44 -24.01 -2.87 25.51
CA SER A 44 -23.09 -3.20 24.42
C SER A 44 -22.21 -2.01 24.05
N ALA A 45 -20.98 -2.27 23.59
CA ALA A 45 -20.08 -1.24 23.04
C ALA A 45 -20.71 -0.53 21.82
N ASN A 46 -21.51 -1.25 21.02
CA ASN A 46 -22.21 -0.67 19.88
C ASN A 46 -23.34 0.27 20.33
N GLU A 47 -24.08 -0.09 21.38
CA GLU A 47 -25.13 0.77 21.95
C GLU A 47 -24.53 2.06 22.51
N MET A 48 -23.41 1.94 23.22
CA MET A 48 -22.64 3.10 23.67
C MET A 48 -22.18 3.96 22.49
N PHE A 49 -21.71 3.35 21.41
CA PHE A 49 -21.25 4.03 20.20
C PHE A 49 -22.38 4.76 19.47
N THR A 50 -23.54 4.13 19.25
CA THR A 50 -24.71 4.83 18.66
C THR A 50 -25.18 5.94 19.56
N ILE A 51 -25.19 5.73 20.88
CA ILE A 51 -25.61 6.76 21.83
C ILE A 51 -24.63 7.93 21.86
N LEU A 52 -23.31 7.71 21.73
CA LEU A 52 -22.26 8.73 21.62
C LEU A 52 -22.22 9.41 20.23
N GLN A 53 -22.77 8.78 19.18
CA GLN A 53 -22.93 9.38 17.85
C GLN A 53 -24.25 10.15 17.70
N ASN A 54 -25.34 9.69 18.32
CA ASN A 54 -26.72 10.16 18.08
C ASN A 54 -27.21 11.29 19.01
N ARG A 55 -26.30 11.98 19.70
CA ARG A 55 -26.57 13.23 20.47
C ARG A 55 -27.61 13.15 21.59
N THR A 56 -28.12 11.97 21.97
CA THR A 56 -29.15 11.83 23.01
C THR A 56 -28.96 10.58 23.86
N VAL A 57 -29.08 10.74 25.19
CA VAL A 57 -29.16 9.62 26.14
C VAL A 57 -30.50 9.71 26.86
N MET A 58 -31.21 8.59 26.97
CA MET A 58 -32.39 8.48 27.82
C MET A 58 -31.92 8.34 29.28
N ASN A 59 -32.41 9.18 30.19
CA ASN A 59 -32.13 8.95 31.61
C ASN A 59 -33.02 7.82 32.16
N GLN A 60 -32.67 7.35 33.35
CA GLN A 60 -33.41 6.36 34.16
C GLN A 60 -34.88 6.74 34.49
N HIS A 61 -35.33 7.94 34.12
CA HIS A 61 -36.68 8.48 34.29
C HIS A 61 -37.34 8.80 32.93
N GLY A 62 -36.86 8.22 31.83
CA GLY A 62 -37.47 8.35 30.50
C GLY A 62 -37.36 9.72 29.82
N ARG A 63 -36.57 10.66 30.38
CA ARG A 63 -36.33 11.97 29.73
C ARG A 63 -35.21 11.85 28.70
N ARG A 64 -35.48 12.31 27.48
CA ARG A 64 -34.48 12.53 26.42
C ARG A 64 -33.55 13.66 26.87
N ILE A 65 -32.29 13.33 27.14
CA ILE A 65 -31.27 14.32 27.45
C ILE A 65 -30.38 14.47 26.23
N ALA A 66 -30.45 15.63 25.58
CA ALA A 66 -29.48 16.03 24.58
C ALA A 66 -28.14 16.35 25.26
N TYR A 67 -27.05 15.78 24.76
CA TYR A 67 -25.72 16.32 25.05
C TYR A 67 -25.31 17.14 23.83
N ASN A 68 -25.26 18.45 23.99
CA ASN A 68 -24.71 19.32 22.96
C ASN A 68 -23.20 19.15 22.91
N ARG A 69 -22.64 19.34 21.70
CA ARG A 69 -21.22 19.55 21.38
C ARG A 69 -20.33 19.53 22.63
N LEU A 70 -19.33 18.65 22.66
CA LEU A 70 -18.01 19.21 22.97
C LEU A 70 -17.89 20.36 21.97
N ASN A 71 -18.20 21.59 22.38
CA ASN A 71 -17.49 22.71 21.79
C ASN A 71 -16.06 22.23 21.84
N ALA A 72 -15.38 22.15 20.69
CA ALA A 72 -13.93 21.97 20.68
C ALA A 72 -13.43 22.79 21.88
N PRO A 73 -12.84 22.15 22.90
CA PRO A 73 -12.66 22.83 24.18
C PRO A 73 -12.00 24.16 23.83
N ALA A 74 -12.66 25.26 24.20
CA ALA A 74 -12.19 26.60 23.85
C ALA A 74 -10.75 26.83 24.36
N ASN A 75 -10.25 25.93 25.22
CA ASN A 75 -8.84 25.69 25.50
C ASN A 75 -8.40 24.28 25.07
N MET A 76 -7.92 24.14 23.83
CA MET A 76 -7.19 22.95 23.37
C MET A 76 -5.80 22.80 24.03
N ASP A 77 -5.40 23.75 24.88
CA ASP A 77 -4.09 23.80 25.54
C ASP A 77 -3.99 22.94 26.83
N LYS A 78 -5.11 22.59 27.47
CA LYS A 78 -5.12 21.83 28.74
C LYS A 78 -5.90 20.53 28.58
N CYS A 79 -5.25 19.48 28.07
CA CYS A 79 -5.71 18.12 28.35
C CYS A 79 -5.15 17.71 29.71
N ASP A 80 -5.99 17.21 30.60
CA ASP A 80 -5.56 16.83 31.94
C ASP A 80 -4.43 15.80 31.87
N GLU A 81 -3.40 16.03 32.67
CA GLU A 81 -2.22 15.18 32.74
C GLU A 81 -2.59 13.73 33.10
N GLN A 82 -3.65 13.56 33.90
CA GLN A 82 -4.19 12.25 34.24
C GLN A 82 -4.72 11.48 33.02
N PHE A 83 -5.47 12.14 32.12
CA PHE A 83 -5.92 11.50 30.88
C PHE A 83 -4.76 11.16 29.97
N CYS A 84 -3.75 12.03 29.89
CA CYS A 84 -2.54 11.75 29.12
C CYS A 84 -1.80 10.51 29.63
N ARG A 85 -1.67 10.37 30.96
CA ARG A 85 -1.05 9.19 31.60
C ARG A 85 -1.84 7.91 31.36
N ILE A 86 -3.16 7.95 31.54
CA ILE A 86 -4.05 6.80 31.29
C ILE A 86 -3.95 6.37 29.81
N PHE A 87 -3.90 7.33 28.91
CA PHE A 87 -3.79 7.07 27.47
C PHE A 87 -2.46 6.39 27.11
N VAL A 88 -1.34 6.92 27.59
CA VAL A 88 -0.02 6.32 27.38
C VAL A 88 0.05 4.91 27.96
N GLN A 89 -0.51 4.71 29.16
CA GLN A 89 -0.58 3.39 29.78
C GLN A 89 -1.40 2.40 28.95
N ALA A 90 -2.57 2.82 28.45
CA ALA A 90 -3.42 1.99 27.60
C ALA A 90 -2.73 1.59 26.29
N ILE A 91 -1.93 2.49 25.71
CA ILE A 91 -1.10 2.18 24.54
C ILE A 91 -0.03 1.17 24.89
N GLN A 92 0.70 1.36 26.00
CA GLN A 92 1.75 0.43 26.41
C GLN A 92 1.19 -0.97 26.70
N SER A 93 0.01 -1.06 27.32
CA SER A 93 -0.66 -2.33 27.59
C SER A 93 -1.31 -2.98 26.37
N GLY A 94 -1.43 -2.28 25.24
CA GLY A 94 -2.06 -2.80 24.01
C GLY A 94 -3.59 -2.88 24.07
N ASP A 95 -4.22 -2.08 24.94
CA ASP A 95 -5.70 -2.04 25.05
C ASP A 95 -6.29 -1.21 23.90
N HIS A 96 -6.44 -1.88 22.76
CA HIS A 96 -6.81 -1.27 21.49
C HIS A 96 -8.16 -0.55 21.52
N MET A 97 -9.14 -1.15 22.19
CA MET A 97 -10.49 -0.59 22.29
C MET A 97 -10.49 0.67 23.15
N ARG A 98 -9.79 0.66 24.29
CA ARG A 98 -9.71 1.82 25.17
C ARG A 98 -9.02 3.00 24.49
N VAL A 99 -7.92 2.74 23.79
CA VAL A 99 -7.20 3.76 23.02
C VAL A 99 -8.09 4.34 21.92
N TRP A 100 -8.77 3.49 21.16
CA TRP A 100 -9.71 3.92 20.11
C TRP A 100 -10.82 4.82 20.67
N MET A 101 -11.45 4.42 21.77
CA MET A 101 -12.49 5.22 22.43
C MET A 101 -11.97 6.56 22.93
N MET A 102 -10.78 6.59 23.54
CA MET A 102 -10.17 7.82 24.03
C MET A 102 -9.86 8.79 22.89
N ILE A 103 -9.38 8.30 21.74
CA ILE A 103 -9.13 9.10 20.53
C ILE A 103 -10.42 9.74 19.99
N LEU A 104 -11.54 8.99 20.02
CA LEU A 104 -12.84 9.45 19.56
C LEU A 104 -13.56 10.39 20.53
N CYS A 105 -13.26 10.31 21.83
CA CYS A 105 -13.88 11.18 22.83
C CYS A 105 -13.04 12.43 23.11
N ILE A 106 -11.70 12.33 23.03
CA ILE A 106 -10.76 13.37 23.42
C ILE A 106 -9.71 13.53 22.31
N PRO A 107 -9.98 14.34 21.27
CA PRO A 107 -9.05 14.51 20.16
C PRO A 107 -7.78 15.27 20.54
N ALA A 108 -7.84 16.07 21.62
CA ALA A 108 -6.72 16.82 22.17
C ALA A 108 -5.57 15.92 22.68
N LEU A 109 -5.80 14.60 22.78
CA LEU A 109 -4.75 13.61 23.02
C LEU A 109 -3.84 13.48 21.79
N LEU A 110 -4.39 13.41 20.58
CA LEU A 110 -3.57 13.28 19.37
C LEU A 110 -3.03 14.64 18.91
N ILE A 111 -3.86 15.67 18.89
CA ILE A 111 -3.53 16.93 18.22
C ILE A 111 -3.61 18.09 19.22
N ASN A 112 -2.55 18.90 19.27
CA ASN A 112 -2.50 20.13 20.05
C ASN A 112 -3.32 21.25 19.36
N SER A 113 -3.65 22.30 20.11
CA SER A 113 -4.27 23.56 19.65
C SER A 113 -3.64 24.13 18.37
N PHE A 114 -2.33 23.96 18.20
CA PHE A 114 -1.58 24.41 17.03
C PHE A 114 -1.63 23.47 15.81
N ASN A 115 -2.52 22.46 15.79
CA ASN A 115 -2.56 21.42 14.74
C ASN A 115 -1.21 20.69 14.58
N HIS A 116 -0.57 20.36 15.71
CA HIS A 116 0.68 19.60 15.78
C HIS A 116 0.50 18.33 16.62
N PRO A 117 1.27 17.25 16.37
CA PRO A 117 1.29 16.08 17.22
C PRO A 117 1.58 16.44 18.67
N ARG A 118 0.81 15.91 19.61
CA ARG A 118 1.07 16.10 21.04
C ARG A 118 2.30 15.30 21.47
N ILE A 119 3.11 15.93 22.32
CA ILE A 119 4.28 15.31 22.96
C ILE A 119 3.88 14.86 24.36
N TYR A 120 4.21 13.61 24.72
CA TYR A 120 3.82 13.00 26.00
C TYR A 120 4.97 12.88 27.00
N ASN A 121 6.20 12.69 26.51
CA ASN A 121 7.36 12.40 27.35
C ASN A 121 8.42 13.51 27.22
N ALA A 122 9.28 13.62 28.23
CA ALA A 122 10.47 14.50 28.20
C ALA A 122 11.40 14.21 27.01
N HIS A 123 11.36 12.98 26.47
CA HIS A 123 12.07 12.56 25.27
C HIS A 123 11.54 13.19 23.96
N GLY A 124 10.42 13.93 24.00
CA GLY A 124 9.82 14.52 22.80
C GLY A 124 8.97 13.55 22.00
N GLU A 125 8.56 12.43 22.58
CA GLU A 125 7.84 11.36 21.88
C GLU A 125 6.36 11.70 21.70
N ASN A 126 5.89 11.54 20.47
CA ASN A 126 4.46 11.50 20.17
C ASN A 126 3.88 10.10 20.44
N VAL A 127 2.56 10.00 20.34
CA VAL A 127 1.80 8.74 20.52
C VAL A 127 2.31 7.61 19.62
N LEU A 128 2.67 7.94 18.38
CA LEU A 128 3.13 6.96 17.39
C LEU A 128 4.52 6.40 17.74
N HIS A 129 5.44 7.20 18.31
CA HIS A 129 6.72 6.70 18.83
C HIS A 129 6.50 5.69 19.97
N ILE A 130 5.56 5.97 20.88
CA ILE A 130 5.25 5.08 22.02
C ILE A 130 4.59 3.78 21.52
N ALA A 131 3.66 3.86 20.57
CA ALA A 131 3.05 2.70 19.94
C ALA A 131 4.07 1.86 19.17
N ALA A 132 4.95 2.52 18.39
CA ALA A 132 6.02 1.85 17.63
C ALA A 132 7.04 1.18 18.54
N ARG A 133 7.33 1.73 19.71
CA ARG A 133 8.17 1.10 20.72
C ARG A 133 7.55 -0.16 21.30
N SER A 134 6.26 -0.06 21.64
CA SER A 134 5.50 -1.15 22.27
C SER A 134 5.18 -2.29 21.29
N GLY A 135 5.17 -2.01 19.98
CA GLY A 135 4.97 -3.02 18.94
C GLY A 135 3.52 -3.25 18.53
N HIS A 136 2.59 -2.43 19.03
CA HIS A 136 1.16 -2.59 18.78
C HIS A 136 0.80 -2.05 17.39
N HIS A 137 0.70 -2.94 16.41
CA HIS A 137 0.52 -2.55 15.01
C HIS A 137 -0.86 -1.94 14.76
N GLU A 138 -1.91 -2.48 15.39
CA GLU A 138 -3.29 -2.00 15.29
C GLU A 138 -3.38 -0.55 15.78
N MET A 139 -2.63 -0.22 16.84
CA MET A 139 -2.59 1.15 17.39
C MET A 139 -1.97 2.12 16.40
N CYS A 140 -0.87 1.72 15.77
CA CYS A 140 -0.22 2.54 14.75
C CYS A 140 -1.18 2.81 13.58
N VAL A 141 -1.90 1.77 13.12
CA VAL A 141 -2.88 1.90 12.04
C VAL A 141 -4.02 2.81 12.44
N TYR A 142 -4.65 2.60 13.60
CA TYR A 142 -5.78 3.43 14.03
C TYR A 142 -5.41 4.90 14.24
N ILE A 143 -4.23 5.17 14.81
CA ILE A 143 -3.74 6.55 14.98
C ILE A 143 -3.59 7.20 13.61
N LEU A 144 -2.95 6.51 12.66
CA LEU A 144 -2.72 7.04 11.31
C LEU A 144 -4.02 7.18 10.50
N GLU A 145 -4.96 6.24 10.62
CA GLU A 145 -6.30 6.32 10.00
C GLU A 145 -7.12 7.48 10.57
N ALA A 146 -7.10 7.68 11.89
CA ALA A 146 -7.78 8.80 12.53
C ALA A 146 -7.23 10.14 12.02
N ILE A 147 -5.90 10.29 11.96
CA ILE A 147 -5.26 11.53 11.48
C ILE A 147 -5.46 11.72 9.98
N SER A 148 -5.44 10.64 9.20
CA SER A 148 -5.67 10.68 7.75
C SER A 148 -7.12 10.99 7.39
N SER A 149 -8.07 10.81 8.32
CA SER A 149 -9.49 11.06 8.08
C SER A 149 -9.82 12.55 8.13
N PRO A 150 -10.23 13.18 7.01
CA PRO A 150 -10.63 14.59 7.01
C PRO A 150 -11.86 14.85 7.90
N ARG A 151 -12.69 13.83 8.13
CA ARG A 151 -13.85 13.92 9.03
C ARG A 151 -13.42 14.10 10.47
N TYR A 152 -12.35 13.43 10.87
CA TYR A 152 -11.80 13.55 12.22
C TYR A 152 -11.18 14.94 12.43
N ILE A 153 -10.43 15.46 11.46
CA ILE A 153 -9.88 16.82 11.54
C ILE A 153 -10.99 17.90 11.52
N ALA A 154 -12.02 17.73 10.70
CA ALA A 154 -13.18 18.63 10.70
C ALA A 154 -13.91 18.62 12.05
N TRP A 155 -13.96 17.47 12.71
CA TRP A 155 -14.52 17.37 14.07
C TRP A 155 -13.68 18.16 15.08
N ILE A 156 -12.35 18.08 15.01
CA ILE A 156 -11.41 18.82 15.87
C ILE A 156 -11.54 20.33 15.70
N GLN A 157 -11.66 20.80 14.45
CA GLN A 157 -11.72 22.23 14.13
C GLN A 157 -13.13 22.83 14.29
N GLY A 158 -14.13 22.02 14.65
CA GLY A 158 -15.50 22.47 14.81
C GLY A 158 -16.25 22.71 13.50
N GLY A 159 -15.74 22.22 12.36
CA GLY A 159 -16.35 22.37 11.03
C GLY A 159 -15.43 21.95 9.90
N ARG A 160 -16.00 21.76 8.70
CA ARG A 160 -15.21 21.47 7.49
C ARG A 160 -14.69 22.77 6.89
N THR A 161 -13.37 22.91 6.85
CA THR A 161 -12.66 24.03 6.23
C THR A 161 -12.01 23.57 4.93
N PRO A 162 -11.76 24.47 3.96
CA PRO A 162 -11.00 24.12 2.76
C PRO A 162 -9.60 23.59 3.10
N MET A 163 -9.01 24.07 4.20
CA MET A 163 -7.71 23.63 4.73
C MET A 163 -7.74 22.28 5.47
N THR A 164 -8.92 21.66 5.70
CA THR A 164 -8.99 20.38 6.44
C THR A 164 -8.12 19.30 5.79
N TYR A 165 -8.09 19.24 4.45
CA TYR A 165 -7.27 18.29 3.70
C TYR A 165 -5.77 18.57 3.85
N GLU A 166 -5.36 19.83 3.70
CA GLU A 166 -3.96 20.25 3.88
C GLU A 166 -3.47 19.96 5.29
N ILE A 167 -4.32 20.19 6.29
CA ILE A 167 -4.01 19.96 7.70
C ILE A 167 -3.90 18.46 7.98
N SER A 168 -4.80 17.62 7.44
CA SER A 168 -4.65 16.16 7.56
C SER A 168 -3.36 15.65 6.92
N ALA A 169 -2.99 16.18 5.74
CA ALA A 169 -1.76 15.79 5.06
C ALA A 169 -0.51 16.24 5.84
N LYS A 170 -0.50 17.48 6.33
CA LYS A 170 0.57 18.01 7.18
C LYS A 170 0.70 17.25 8.49
N LEU A 171 -0.41 16.93 9.15
CA LEU A 171 -0.39 16.16 10.39
C LEU A 171 0.13 14.75 10.18
N LEU A 172 -0.28 14.09 9.10
CA LEU A 172 0.21 12.76 8.74
C LEU A 172 1.72 12.78 8.50
N ASP A 173 2.21 13.77 7.74
CA ASP A 173 3.64 14.01 7.53
C ASP A 173 4.39 14.22 8.86
N LEU A 174 3.88 15.10 9.72
CA LEU A 174 4.46 15.35 11.04
C LEU A 174 4.49 14.09 11.91
N TYR A 175 3.43 13.29 11.94
CA TYR A 175 3.41 12.07 12.74
C TYR A 175 4.41 11.03 12.26
N LEU A 176 4.58 10.87 10.95
CA LEU A 176 5.48 9.90 10.35
C LEU A 176 6.96 10.33 10.41
N ASN A 177 7.23 11.64 10.28
CA ASN A 177 8.58 12.17 10.05
C ASN A 177 9.14 13.04 11.16
N SER A 178 8.34 13.43 12.17
CA SER A 178 8.88 14.17 13.33
C SER A 178 9.76 13.24 14.16
N PRO A 179 11.04 13.57 14.37
CA PRO A 179 11.93 12.76 15.19
C PRO A 179 11.69 13.04 16.69
N ASP A 180 12.13 12.11 17.54
CA ASP A 180 12.25 12.38 18.98
C ASP A 180 13.28 13.51 19.26
N ARG A 181 13.22 14.10 20.46
CA ARG A 181 14.11 15.23 20.81
C ARG A 181 15.52 14.80 21.21
N LEU A 182 15.70 13.56 21.69
CA LEU A 182 16.98 13.09 22.20
C LEU A 182 17.87 12.48 21.13
N ARG A 183 17.39 11.45 20.43
CA ARG A 183 18.19 10.66 19.48
C ARG A 183 17.98 11.09 18.02
N PHE A 184 17.01 11.95 17.79
CA PHE A 184 16.44 12.25 16.49
C PHE A 184 15.97 10.99 15.73
N GLU A 185 15.43 10.00 16.46
CA GLU A 185 14.85 8.78 15.93
C GLU A 185 13.38 9.04 15.56
N THR A 186 13.02 8.86 14.29
CA THR A 186 11.61 8.86 13.83
C THR A 186 10.91 7.55 14.23
N PRO A 187 9.56 7.46 14.16
CA PRO A 187 8.84 6.24 14.54
C PRO A 187 9.31 4.98 13.80
N ILE A 188 9.77 5.13 12.54
CA ILE A 188 10.32 4.01 11.75
C ILE A 188 11.70 3.55 12.25
N HIS A 189 12.54 4.43 12.79
CA HIS A 189 13.80 4.04 13.45
C HIS A 189 13.51 3.15 14.65
N ILE A 190 12.56 3.58 15.50
CA ILE A 190 12.15 2.83 16.68
C ILE A 190 11.59 1.47 16.27
N ALA A 191 10.65 1.43 15.32
CA ALA A 191 10.06 0.17 14.86
C ALA A 191 11.13 -0.81 14.32
N ALA A 192 12.08 -0.31 13.52
CA ALA A 192 13.17 -1.12 12.98
C ALA A 192 14.14 -1.61 14.08
N GLN A 193 14.46 -0.74 15.03
CA GLN A 193 15.36 -1.03 16.16
C GLN A 193 14.84 -2.13 17.08
N TYR A 194 13.54 -2.14 17.36
CA TYR A 194 12.90 -3.18 18.18
C TYR A 194 12.48 -4.43 17.38
N GLY A 195 12.61 -4.39 16.05
CA GLY A 195 12.34 -5.54 15.17
C GLY A 195 10.85 -5.75 14.87
N TRP A 196 10.03 -4.71 14.93
CA TRP A 196 8.57 -4.82 14.73
C TRP A 196 8.20 -4.82 13.24
N THR A 197 8.30 -5.98 12.60
CA THR A 197 8.03 -6.16 11.16
C THR A 197 6.65 -5.64 10.73
N ALA A 198 5.61 -5.87 11.54
CA ALA A 198 4.24 -5.41 11.26
C ALA A 198 4.12 -3.88 11.30
N VAL A 199 4.72 -3.23 12.32
CA VAL A 199 4.72 -1.77 12.45
C VAL A 199 5.51 -1.12 11.32
N VAL A 200 6.71 -1.64 11.00
CA VAL A 200 7.52 -1.13 9.88
C VAL A 200 6.73 -1.19 8.57
N ARG A 201 6.02 -2.29 8.32
CA ARG A 201 5.19 -2.45 7.12
C ARG A 201 4.05 -1.42 7.07
N ALA A 202 3.39 -1.18 8.20
CA ALA A 202 2.31 -0.20 8.30
C ALA A 202 2.81 1.25 8.14
N LEU A 203 3.99 1.59 8.64
CA LEU A 203 4.56 2.94 8.43
C LEU A 203 4.95 3.16 6.97
N ILE A 204 5.61 2.17 6.34
CA ILE A 204 6.08 2.25 4.94
C ILE A 204 4.93 2.18 3.92
N SER A 205 3.74 1.72 4.31
CA SER A 205 2.58 1.80 3.41
C SER A 205 2.11 3.23 3.14
N TYR A 206 2.46 4.19 3.99
CA TYR A 206 2.15 5.60 3.76
C TYR A 206 3.25 6.26 2.91
N PRO A 207 2.90 6.89 1.76
CA PRO A 207 3.89 7.49 0.86
C PRO A 207 4.63 8.68 1.49
N GLN A 208 4.04 9.32 2.50
CA GLN A 208 4.65 10.42 3.24
C GLN A 208 5.79 9.96 4.18
N CYS A 209 5.97 8.66 4.42
CA CYS A 209 7.01 8.17 5.34
C CYS A 209 8.42 8.30 4.71
N GLU A 210 9.25 9.19 5.29
CA GLU A 210 10.60 9.47 4.84
C GLU A 210 11.64 8.72 5.68
N LEU A 211 12.64 8.13 5.02
CA LEU A 211 13.79 7.52 5.69
C LEU A 211 14.87 8.57 5.89
N LYS A 212 14.72 9.38 6.95
CA LYS A 212 15.75 10.36 7.36
C LYS A 212 16.82 9.69 8.22
N PRO A 213 18.06 10.21 8.25
CA PRO A 213 19.06 9.79 9.22
C PRO A 213 18.76 10.38 10.61
N ASN A 214 19.20 9.68 11.65
CA ASN A 214 19.14 10.17 13.03
C ASN A 214 20.28 11.16 13.34
N ARG A 215 20.41 11.61 14.60
CA ARG A 215 21.47 12.54 15.04
C ARG A 215 22.89 12.02 14.79
N LEU A 216 23.07 10.70 14.77
CA LEU A 216 24.33 10.02 14.51
C LEU A 216 24.58 9.75 13.02
N GLY A 217 23.69 10.20 12.13
CA GLY A 217 23.78 9.94 10.68
C GLY A 217 23.34 8.54 10.27
N LEU A 218 22.82 7.72 11.19
CA LEU A 218 22.39 6.34 10.93
C LEU A 218 20.96 6.31 10.40
N TYR A 219 20.71 5.49 9.38
CA TYR A 219 19.38 5.29 8.83
C TYR A 219 18.64 4.15 9.55
N PRO A 220 17.30 4.05 9.42
CA PRO A 220 16.55 2.94 10.02
C PRO A 220 17.05 1.55 9.62
N GLN A 221 17.62 1.43 8.41
CA GLN A 221 18.21 0.19 7.90
C GLN A 221 19.48 -0.25 8.64
N ASP A 222 20.20 0.69 9.27
CA ASP A 222 21.44 0.42 9.99
C ASP A 222 21.15 0.02 11.45
N LEU A 223 19.99 0.41 11.97
CA LEU A 223 19.58 0.16 13.36
C LEU A 223 18.76 -1.12 13.55
N ILE A 224 18.57 -1.94 12.51
CA ILE A 224 17.65 -3.09 12.53
C ILE A 224 18.00 -4.05 13.67
N CYS A 225 17.02 -4.33 14.52
CA CYS A 225 17.11 -5.26 15.65
C CYS A 225 18.25 -4.97 16.65
N THR A 226 18.71 -3.71 16.76
CA THR A 226 19.73 -3.32 17.75
C THR A 226 19.22 -3.37 19.19
N ARG A 227 17.91 -3.19 19.42
CA ARG A 227 17.25 -3.33 20.74
C ARG A 227 16.15 -4.38 20.77
N ALA A 228 16.12 -5.27 19.77
CA ALA A 228 15.15 -6.35 19.73
C ALA A 228 15.48 -7.39 20.81
N THR A 229 14.44 -8.02 21.37
CA THR A 229 14.62 -9.21 22.21
C THR A 229 15.14 -10.37 21.38
N SER A 230 15.80 -11.35 22.00
CA SER A 230 16.39 -12.51 21.30
C SER A 230 15.38 -13.29 20.44
N VAL A 231 14.10 -13.29 20.85
CA VAL A 231 12.98 -13.90 20.11
C VAL A 231 12.65 -13.16 18.81
N ARG A 232 12.80 -11.82 18.79
CA ARG A 232 12.48 -10.98 17.62
C ARG A 232 13.70 -10.65 16.78
N GLY A 233 14.90 -10.77 17.32
CA GLY A 233 16.17 -10.48 16.64
C GLY A 233 16.64 -11.57 15.68
N THR A 234 15.74 -12.41 15.17
CA THR A 234 16.08 -13.51 14.26
C THR A 234 16.65 -13.00 12.94
N PHE A 235 17.36 -13.87 12.22
CA PHE A 235 17.90 -13.51 10.90
C PHE A 235 16.79 -13.17 9.90
N GLU A 236 15.64 -13.84 9.99
CA GLU A 236 14.48 -13.63 9.11
C GLU A 236 13.82 -12.26 9.33
N THR A 237 13.64 -11.81 10.57
CA THR A 237 13.09 -10.49 10.86
C THR A 237 14.04 -9.39 10.38
N ARG A 238 15.35 -9.56 10.59
CA ARG A 238 16.35 -8.63 10.06
C ARG A 238 16.30 -8.54 8.54
N ARG A 239 16.23 -9.69 7.86
CA ARG A 239 16.14 -9.76 6.39
C ARG A 239 14.86 -9.14 5.85
N THR A 240 13.72 -9.41 6.48
CA THR A 240 12.42 -8.86 6.06
C THR A 240 12.34 -7.36 6.28
N ILE A 241 12.77 -6.84 7.43
CA ILE A 241 12.83 -5.40 7.69
C ILE A 241 13.78 -4.71 6.72
N LYS A 242 14.96 -5.30 6.47
CA LYS A 242 15.91 -4.77 5.49
C LYS A 242 15.30 -4.68 4.09
N ALA A 243 14.57 -5.71 3.66
CA ALA A 243 13.88 -5.71 2.37
C ALA A 243 12.74 -4.67 2.29
N LEU A 244 12.05 -4.42 3.41
CA LEU A 244 11.00 -3.40 3.49
C LEU A 244 11.57 -1.97 3.44
N LEU A 245 12.72 -1.75 4.08
CA LEU A 245 13.39 -0.44 4.16
C LEU A 245 14.19 -0.09 2.91
N GLN A 246 14.52 -1.07 2.05
CA GLN A 246 15.16 -0.80 0.77
C GLN A 246 14.19 -0.06 -0.16
N ASP A 247 14.70 0.97 -0.83
CA ASP A 247 13.95 1.68 -1.86
C ASP A 247 13.70 0.74 -3.04
N ASN A 248 12.46 0.29 -3.12
CA ASN A 248 11.97 -0.57 -4.19
C ASN A 248 11.51 0.32 -5.34
N TYR A 249 12.18 0.16 -6.48
CA TYR A 249 11.86 0.85 -7.72
C TYR A 249 10.96 0.00 -8.59
N PHE A 250 10.10 0.69 -9.33
CA PHE A 250 9.14 0.13 -10.25
C PHE A 250 9.30 0.81 -11.60
N VAL A 251 9.20 0.05 -12.67
CA VAL A 251 9.21 0.57 -14.05
C VAL A 251 7.79 0.48 -14.60
N PRO A 252 7.09 1.60 -14.86
CA PRO A 252 5.71 1.62 -15.32
C PRO A 252 5.64 1.62 -16.85
N LEU A 253 4.59 1.00 -17.38
CA LEU A 253 4.08 1.21 -18.72
C LEU A 253 2.88 2.13 -18.65
N ILE A 254 2.93 3.26 -19.35
CA ILE A 254 1.91 4.30 -19.31
C ILE A 254 1.15 4.30 -20.63
N ARG A 255 -0.18 4.34 -20.52
CA ARG A 255 -1.14 4.46 -21.63
C ARG A 255 -2.15 5.56 -21.37
N THR A 256 -2.82 6.02 -22.41
CA THR A 256 -3.98 6.89 -22.30
C THR A 256 -5.25 6.05 -22.28
N GLU A 257 -6.30 6.51 -21.58
CA GLU A 257 -7.54 5.72 -21.38
C GLU A 257 -8.19 5.20 -22.68
N ALA A 258 -8.02 5.92 -23.78
CA ALA A 258 -8.62 5.59 -25.07
C ALA A 258 -7.59 5.04 -26.08
N ASP A 259 -6.38 4.64 -25.65
CA ASP A 259 -5.29 4.13 -26.50
C ASP A 259 -5.00 5.05 -27.73
N VAL A 260 -5.29 6.35 -27.60
CA VAL A 260 -5.14 7.34 -28.67
C VAL A 260 -3.66 7.66 -28.92
N ASP A 261 -2.88 7.66 -27.84
CA ASP A 261 -1.46 7.95 -27.87
C ASP A 261 -0.63 6.65 -27.82
N LEU A 262 0.57 6.73 -28.39
CA LEU A 262 1.52 5.62 -28.34
C LEU A 262 1.88 5.29 -26.88
N PRO A 263 1.82 4.00 -26.49
CA PRO A 263 2.24 3.58 -25.16
C PRO A 263 3.74 3.84 -24.98
N TYR A 264 4.14 4.31 -23.80
CA TYR A 264 5.55 4.56 -23.49
C TYR A 264 5.92 4.06 -22.11
N ILE A 265 7.20 3.74 -21.94
CA ILE A 265 7.75 3.24 -20.67
C ILE A 265 8.23 4.45 -19.88
N GLY A 266 7.64 4.64 -18.70
CA GLY A 266 8.01 5.72 -17.80
C GLY A 266 9.35 5.48 -17.13
N GLU A 267 9.87 6.54 -16.52
CA GLU A 267 11.10 6.43 -15.72
C GLU A 267 10.88 5.54 -14.50
N PRO A 268 11.94 4.85 -14.02
CA PRO A 268 11.89 4.11 -12.77
C PRO A 268 11.46 5.02 -11.62
N PHE A 269 10.35 4.68 -10.99
CA PHE A 269 9.77 5.46 -9.91
C PHE A 269 9.79 4.63 -8.62
N CYS A 270 9.79 5.29 -7.48
CA CYS A 270 9.69 4.65 -6.17
C CYS A 270 8.52 5.26 -5.41
N ARG A 271 8.14 4.71 -4.25
CA ARG A 271 7.01 5.25 -3.48
C ARG A 271 7.12 6.75 -3.15
N ARG A 272 8.35 7.26 -3.03
CA ARG A 272 8.62 8.68 -2.72
C ARG A 272 8.59 9.59 -3.94
N SER A 273 8.74 9.05 -5.14
CA SER A 273 8.75 9.80 -6.38
C SER A 273 7.77 9.13 -7.32
N LEU A 274 6.51 9.56 -7.27
CA LEU A 274 5.46 9.04 -8.14
C LEU A 274 5.66 9.56 -9.57
N PRO A 275 5.30 8.75 -10.59
CA PRO A 275 5.40 9.18 -11.97
C PRO A 275 4.40 10.30 -12.22
N ASN A 276 4.83 11.34 -12.94
CA ASN A 276 3.93 12.40 -13.32
C ASN A 276 3.00 11.91 -14.44
N LEU A 277 1.74 11.63 -14.09
CA LEU A 277 0.70 11.21 -15.02
C LEU A 277 -0.07 12.39 -15.62
N SER A 278 0.24 13.64 -15.23
CA SER A 278 -0.43 14.79 -15.83
C SER A 278 -0.11 14.90 -17.33
N PRO A 279 -1.08 15.35 -18.15
CA PRO A 279 -0.82 15.64 -19.54
C PRO A 279 0.25 16.74 -19.65
N PRO A 280 1.07 16.74 -20.72
CA PRO A 280 2.10 17.74 -20.92
C PRO A 280 1.48 19.15 -20.90
N PRO A 281 2.17 20.12 -20.26
CA PRO A 281 1.64 21.48 -20.13
C PRO A 281 1.42 22.08 -21.51
N GLY A 282 0.18 22.47 -21.79
CA GLY A 282 -0.22 23.07 -23.08
C GLY A 282 -1.49 22.48 -23.69
N ASN A 283 -1.93 21.29 -23.25
CA ASN A 283 -3.12 20.65 -23.83
C ASN A 283 -4.10 20.14 -22.76
N LYS A 284 -5.07 20.98 -22.39
CA LYS A 284 -6.13 20.64 -21.40
C LYS A 284 -7.13 19.58 -21.90
N LEU A 285 -7.09 19.26 -23.20
CA LEU A 285 -7.93 18.24 -23.85
C LEU A 285 -7.19 16.91 -24.04
N ALA A 286 -5.93 16.80 -23.61
CA ALA A 286 -5.20 15.55 -23.72
C ALA A 286 -5.83 14.48 -22.82
N PRO A 287 -5.96 13.22 -23.30
CA PRO A 287 -6.56 12.14 -22.53
C PRO A 287 -5.73 11.82 -21.28
N ASP A 288 -6.42 11.38 -20.24
CA ASP A 288 -5.79 11.02 -18.97
C ASP A 288 -4.85 9.82 -19.15
N ARG A 289 -3.67 9.91 -18.52
CA ARG A 289 -2.65 8.87 -18.53
C ARG A 289 -2.81 7.97 -17.32
N LYS A 290 -2.79 6.67 -17.56
CA LYS A 290 -2.85 5.62 -16.53
C LYS A 290 -1.69 4.64 -16.68
N ILE A 291 -1.29 4.05 -15.56
CA ILE A 291 -0.31 2.96 -15.56
C ILE A 291 -1.04 1.69 -15.99
N LYS A 292 -0.70 1.11 -17.14
CA LYS A 292 -1.32 -0.16 -17.58
C LYS A 292 -0.64 -1.37 -16.95
N ALA A 293 0.68 -1.30 -16.77
CA ALA A 293 1.46 -2.37 -16.14
C ALA A 293 2.70 -1.81 -15.45
N TYR A 294 3.30 -2.58 -14.54
CA TYR A 294 4.59 -2.24 -13.96
C TYR A 294 5.41 -3.48 -13.60
N ALA A 295 6.74 -3.31 -13.65
CA ALA A 295 7.71 -4.32 -13.22
C ALA A 295 8.40 -3.87 -11.93
N GLY A 296 8.52 -4.75 -10.94
CA GLY A 296 9.16 -4.50 -9.65
C GLY A 296 8.46 -5.28 -8.52
N PRO A 297 9.00 -5.27 -7.30
CA PRO A 297 10.08 -4.41 -6.80
C PRO A 297 11.48 -4.81 -7.27
N MET A 298 12.34 -3.83 -7.55
CA MET A 298 13.77 -4.04 -7.84
C MET A 298 14.64 -2.86 -7.37
N SER A 299 15.97 -3.01 -7.38
CA SER A 299 16.89 -1.92 -7.03
C SER A 299 16.96 -0.84 -8.11
N HIS A 300 17.34 0.39 -7.76
CA HIS A 300 17.47 1.51 -8.73
C HIS A 300 18.31 1.16 -9.97
N ARG A 301 19.46 0.49 -9.74
CA ARG A 301 20.36 0.08 -10.82
C ARG A 301 19.69 -0.91 -11.76
N LEU A 302 19.04 -1.94 -11.20
CA LEU A 302 18.29 -2.92 -11.99
C LEU A 302 17.11 -2.27 -12.72
N ALA A 303 16.40 -1.33 -12.08
CA ALA A 303 15.26 -0.63 -12.68
C ALA A 303 15.68 0.22 -13.88
N LYS A 304 16.83 0.92 -13.81
CA LYS A 304 17.39 1.65 -14.95
C LYS A 304 17.78 0.71 -16.09
N ILE A 305 18.46 -0.39 -15.79
CA ILE A 305 18.84 -1.39 -16.79
C ILE A 305 17.59 -1.99 -17.44
N PHE A 306 16.59 -2.37 -16.64
CA PHE A 306 15.33 -2.94 -17.10
C PHE A 306 14.55 -1.95 -17.98
N CYS A 307 14.42 -0.69 -17.55
CA CYS A 307 13.78 0.36 -18.33
C CYS A 307 14.48 0.56 -19.69
N ASN A 308 15.82 0.63 -19.70
CA ASN A 308 16.60 0.73 -20.94
C ASN A 308 16.39 -0.48 -21.87
N LEU A 309 16.38 -1.70 -21.32
CA LEU A 309 16.12 -2.92 -22.11
C LEU A 309 14.69 -2.94 -22.68
N TRP A 310 13.73 -2.46 -21.90
CA TRP A 310 12.33 -2.45 -22.30
C TRP A 310 12.05 -1.39 -23.38
N GLN A 311 12.67 -0.20 -23.25
CA GLN A 311 12.61 0.85 -24.27
C GLN A 311 13.37 0.44 -25.54
N ASN A 312 14.61 0.00 -25.36
CA ASN A 312 15.57 -0.29 -26.41
C ASN A 312 16.08 -1.74 -26.29
N PRO A 313 15.31 -2.72 -26.82
CA PRO A 313 15.72 -4.11 -26.82
C PRO A 313 17.06 -4.26 -27.55
N PRO A 314 18.06 -4.93 -26.97
CA PRO A 314 19.40 -4.99 -27.53
C PRO A 314 19.38 -5.61 -28.92
N ARG A 315 20.07 -4.95 -29.86
CA ARG A 315 20.32 -5.52 -31.19
C ARG A 315 21.29 -6.69 -31.01
N MET A 316 21.02 -7.80 -31.69
CA MET A 316 21.94 -8.95 -31.68
C MET A 316 23.29 -8.51 -32.24
N ALA A 317 24.36 -8.92 -31.56
CA ALA A 317 25.71 -8.74 -32.07
C ALA A 317 25.94 -9.75 -33.20
N VAL A 318 26.42 -9.29 -34.35
CA VAL A 318 26.74 -10.16 -35.49
C VAL A 318 28.19 -10.60 -35.33
N LEU A 319 28.40 -11.91 -35.21
CA LEU A 319 29.70 -12.55 -35.17
C LEU A 319 29.96 -13.20 -36.53
N ALA A 320 30.97 -12.73 -37.24
CA ALA A 320 31.42 -13.37 -38.47
C ALA A 320 32.48 -14.41 -38.12
N TRP A 321 32.19 -15.69 -38.36
CA TRP A 321 33.16 -16.76 -38.25
C TRP A 321 33.77 -17.03 -39.62
N ARG A 322 35.10 -17.13 -39.66
CA ARG A 322 35.83 -17.54 -40.86
C ARG A 322 36.11 -19.03 -40.73
N THR A 323 35.42 -19.86 -41.50
CA THR A 323 35.81 -21.26 -41.70
C THR A 323 37.15 -21.29 -42.43
N ASP A 324 37.95 -22.33 -42.18
CA ASP A 324 39.42 -22.35 -42.26
C ASP A 324 40.14 -21.63 -43.43
N ARG A 325 41.36 -21.20 -43.12
CA ARG A 325 42.31 -20.45 -43.97
C ARG A 325 42.84 -21.18 -45.22
N SER A 326 42.26 -22.31 -45.64
CA SER A 326 42.82 -23.15 -46.73
C SER A 326 42.21 -22.93 -48.11
N ALA A 327 41.25 -22.02 -48.29
CA ALA A 327 40.74 -21.68 -49.62
C ALA A 327 41.01 -20.21 -49.96
N ALA A 328 42.11 -19.97 -50.67
CA ALA A 328 42.36 -18.74 -51.43
C ALA A 328 41.42 -18.67 -52.66
N SER A 329 40.11 -18.69 -52.41
CA SER A 329 39.10 -18.34 -53.40
C SER A 329 38.28 -17.18 -52.86
N SER A 330 38.00 -16.20 -53.71
CA SER A 330 37.33 -14.93 -53.45
C SER A 330 35.85 -15.07 -53.01
N HIS A 331 35.39 -16.28 -52.70
CA HIS A 331 34.04 -16.60 -52.22
C HIS A 331 34.04 -17.50 -50.98
N ALA A 332 34.95 -17.26 -50.02
CA ALA A 332 34.84 -17.88 -48.70
C ALA A 332 33.57 -17.35 -48.00
N GLY A 333 32.53 -18.19 -47.93
CA GLY A 333 31.27 -17.87 -47.27
C GLY A 333 31.49 -17.52 -45.80
N LEU A 334 31.26 -16.26 -45.43
CA LEU A 334 31.26 -15.82 -44.04
C LEU A 334 30.08 -16.49 -43.31
N ASP A 335 30.36 -17.35 -42.34
CA ASP A 335 29.32 -17.89 -41.46
C ASP A 335 28.93 -16.80 -40.46
N LEU A 336 27.75 -16.22 -40.63
CA LEU A 336 27.23 -15.15 -39.77
C LEU A 336 26.37 -15.76 -38.66
N ARG A 337 26.87 -15.64 -37.43
CA ARG A 337 26.14 -16.03 -36.22
C ARG A 337 25.74 -14.79 -35.43
N PHE A 338 24.67 -14.89 -34.65
CA PHE A 338 24.05 -13.76 -33.97
C PHE A 338 24.02 -14.04 -32.47
N LEU A 339 24.78 -13.26 -31.70
CA LEU A 339 24.83 -13.38 -30.26
C LEU A 339 23.78 -12.46 -29.62
N CYS A 340 22.90 -13.04 -28.79
CA CYS A 340 22.08 -12.27 -27.88
C CYS A 340 22.92 -11.92 -26.66
N THR A 341 23.31 -10.65 -26.53
CA THR A 341 24.14 -10.16 -25.41
C THR A 341 23.48 -10.30 -24.04
N THR A 342 22.15 -10.41 -24.00
CA THR A 342 21.39 -10.57 -22.74
C THR A 342 21.34 -12.02 -22.26
N THR A 343 21.11 -12.97 -23.15
CA THR A 343 20.99 -14.40 -22.79
C THR A 343 22.29 -15.18 -23.00
N SER A 344 23.33 -14.53 -23.55
CA SER A 344 24.56 -15.15 -24.03
C SER A 344 24.33 -16.33 -24.99
N ARG A 345 23.13 -16.41 -25.59
CA ARG A 345 22.75 -17.47 -26.51
C ARG A 345 23.09 -17.07 -27.94
N LEU A 346 23.69 -17.99 -28.67
CA LEU A 346 24.11 -17.83 -30.05
C LEU A 346 23.03 -18.38 -30.98
N TYR A 347 22.74 -17.65 -32.06
CA TYR A 347 21.71 -17.97 -33.04
C TYR A 347 22.30 -17.97 -34.44
N ASP A 348 22.01 -18.99 -35.24
CA ASP A 348 22.39 -19.03 -36.65
C ASP A 348 21.30 -18.39 -37.53
N LYS A 349 21.62 -18.10 -38.79
CA LYS A 349 20.70 -17.43 -39.74
C LYS A 349 19.30 -18.06 -39.83
N SER A 350 19.18 -19.38 -39.63
CA SER A 350 17.91 -20.13 -39.58
C SER A 350 17.08 -19.86 -38.31
N ASN A 351 17.73 -19.66 -37.17
CA ASN A 351 17.11 -19.57 -35.84
C ASN A 351 17.09 -18.14 -35.25
N VAL A 352 17.69 -17.16 -35.95
CA VAL A 352 17.67 -15.72 -35.64
C VAL A 352 16.26 -15.20 -35.37
N SER A 353 15.25 -15.76 -36.05
CA SER A 353 13.84 -15.39 -35.87
C SER A 353 13.28 -15.73 -34.49
N GLN A 354 13.89 -16.69 -33.79
CA GLN A 354 13.52 -17.12 -32.43
C GLN A 354 14.26 -16.32 -31.35
N SER A 355 15.15 -15.40 -31.74
CA SER A 355 15.89 -14.58 -30.79
C SER A 355 14.98 -13.56 -30.10
N PRO A 356 15.20 -13.25 -28.80
CA PRO A 356 14.42 -12.24 -28.10
C PRO A 356 14.39 -10.90 -28.84
N GLY A 357 15.53 -10.42 -29.35
CA GLY A 357 15.62 -9.15 -30.07
C GLY A 357 14.90 -9.13 -31.42
N TYR A 358 14.84 -10.26 -32.14
CA TYR A 358 14.06 -10.35 -33.38
C TYR A 358 12.56 -10.43 -33.09
N ILE A 359 12.17 -11.29 -32.15
CA ILE A 359 10.78 -11.46 -31.69
C ILE A 359 10.20 -10.12 -31.25
N VAL A 360 10.92 -9.40 -30.39
CA VAL A 360 10.53 -8.08 -29.89
C VAL A 360 10.31 -7.08 -31.03
N ARG A 361 11.22 -7.03 -32.02
CA ARG A 361 11.12 -6.13 -33.18
C ARG A 361 9.98 -6.53 -34.13
N ALA A 362 9.81 -7.82 -34.38
CA ALA A 362 8.73 -8.35 -35.21
C ALA A 362 7.36 -8.08 -34.58
N PHE A 363 7.23 -8.20 -33.24
CA PHE A 363 6.02 -7.86 -32.51
C PHE A 363 5.71 -6.36 -32.56
N ARG A 364 6.71 -5.48 -32.34
CA ARG A 364 6.52 -4.02 -32.48
C ARG A 364 6.02 -3.62 -33.87
N ARG A 365 6.47 -4.30 -34.93
CA ARG A 365 6.02 -4.03 -36.32
C ARG A 365 4.59 -4.47 -36.59
N ARG A 366 4.08 -5.54 -35.95
CA ARG A 366 2.76 -6.12 -36.23
C ARG A 366 1.64 -5.56 -35.35
N LYS A 367 1.90 -5.32 -34.06
CA LYS A 367 0.90 -4.85 -33.08
C LYS A 367 1.56 -3.92 -32.06
N LEU A 368 1.80 -2.67 -32.47
CA LEU A 368 2.56 -1.69 -31.69
C LEU A 368 1.93 -1.43 -30.31
N ASN A 369 0.60 -1.40 -30.23
CA ASN A 369 -0.12 -1.13 -28.99
C ASN A 369 0.21 -2.20 -27.93
N ILE A 370 0.07 -3.49 -28.26
CA ILE A 370 0.15 -4.63 -27.32
C ILE A 370 1.58 -5.16 -27.11
N ALA A 371 2.50 -4.78 -28.00
CA ALA A 371 3.85 -5.34 -27.97
C ALA A 371 4.54 -5.05 -26.64
N LEU A 372 4.33 -3.88 -26.04
CA LEU A 372 5.09 -3.44 -24.87
C LEU A 372 4.79 -4.24 -23.59
N GLU A 373 3.54 -4.62 -23.31
CA GLU A 373 3.19 -5.46 -22.16
C GLU A 373 3.85 -6.84 -22.28
N ARG A 374 3.76 -7.45 -23.47
CA ARG A 374 4.34 -8.78 -23.71
C ARG A 374 5.85 -8.77 -23.59
N ILE A 375 6.49 -7.73 -24.13
CA ILE A 375 7.94 -7.53 -24.01
C ILE A 375 8.31 -7.34 -22.54
N GLY A 376 7.58 -6.48 -21.81
CA GLY A 376 7.81 -6.21 -20.39
C GLY A 376 7.67 -7.46 -19.53
N HIS A 377 6.57 -8.20 -19.71
CA HIS A 377 6.30 -9.46 -19.02
C HIS A 377 7.36 -10.53 -19.32
N PHE A 378 7.79 -10.67 -20.59
CA PHE A 378 8.87 -11.60 -20.95
C PHE A 378 10.19 -11.22 -20.27
N LEU A 379 10.57 -9.94 -20.31
CA LEU A 379 11.77 -9.44 -19.65
C LEU A 379 11.70 -9.62 -18.13
N ALA A 380 10.54 -9.36 -17.52
CA ALA A 380 10.33 -9.51 -16.09
C ALA A 380 10.56 -10.97 -15.67
N ARG A 381 9.95 -11.93 -16.38
CA ARG A 381 10.16 -13.36 -16.14
C ARG A 381 11.62 -13.79 -16.35
N ALA A 382 12.28 -13.32 -17.41
CA ALA A 382 13.67 -13.66 -17.69
C ALA A 382 14.65 -13.15 -16.62
N ASN A 383 14.33 -12.04 -15.96
CA ASN A 383 15.15 -11.44 -14.90
C ASN A 383 14.63 -11.79 -13.48
N ASN A 384 13.64 -12.67 -13.36
CA ASN A 384 12.97 -13.02 -12.09
C ASN A 384 12.45 -11.78 -11.32
N ILE A 385 11.89 -10.83 -12.05
CA ILE A 385 11.30 -9.60 -11.55
C ILE A 385 9.77 -9.78 -11.50
N PRO A 386 9.10 -9.42 -10.40
CA PRO A 386 7.64 -9.50 -10.36
C PRO A 386 7.01 -8.51 -11.34
N TRP A 387 5.93 -8.96 -11.99
CA TRP A 387 5.18 -8.20 -12.97
C TRP A 387 3.74 -8.04 -12.49
N LYS A 388 3.11 -6.90 -12.77
CA LYS A 388 1.67 -6.70 -12.54
C LYS A 388 1.07 -5.87 -13.66
N GLU A 389 -0.10 -6.29 -14.12
CA GLU A 389 -0.88 -5.63 -15.17
C GLU A 389 -2.28 -5.29 -14.67
N TYR A 390 -2.81 -4.14 -15.10
CA TYR A 390 -4.17 -3.73 -14.79
C TYR A 390 -5.15 -4.36 -15.77
N TRP A 391 -6.07 -5.14 -15.23
CA TRP A 391 -7.12 -5.82 -15.97
C TRP A 391 -8.45 -5.11 -15.72
N ASP A 392 -9.00 -4.46 -16.75
CA ASP A 392 -10.20 -3.62 -16.63
C ASP A 392 -11.42 -4.44 -16.14
N PHE A 393 -11.51 -5.72 -16.53
CA PHE A 393 -12.59 -6.61 -16.10
C PHE A 393 -12.46 -7.12 -14.66
N LEU A 394 -11.26 -7.06 -14.06
CA LEU A 394 -11.02 -7.39 -12.65
C LEU A 394 -10.98 -6.16 -11.75
N ASP A 395 -10.89 -4.97 -12.34
CA ASP A 395 -10.59 -3.70 -11.68
C ASP A 395 -9.40 -3.81 -10.70
N ALA A 396 -8.35 -4.52 -11.12
CA ALA A 396 -7.22 -4.85 -10.26
C ALA A 396 -5.90 -5.00 -11.02
N TYR A 397 -4.80 -4.63 -10.36
CA TYR A 397 -3.44 -4.95 -10.81
C TYR A 397 -3.04 -6.35 -10.35
N CYS A 398 -2.91 -7.28 -11.27
CA CYS A 398 -2.48 -8.63 -10.97
C CYS A 398 -1.65 -9.23 -12.11
N ASP A 399 -0.92 -10.30 -11.77
CA ASP A 399 -0.31 -11.19 -12.75
C ASP A 399 -1.24 -12.39 -12.91
N LEU A 400 -1.91 -12.51 -14.06
CA LEU A 400 -2.80 -13.65 -14.33
C LEU A 400 -2.05 -14.98 -14.40
N SER A 401 -0.72 -14.97 -14.53
CA SER A 401 0.10 -16.17 -14.49
C SER A 401 0.46 -16.63 -13.07
N ALA A 402 0.26 -15.77 -12.08
CA ALA A 402 0.50 -16.05 -10.67
C ALA A 402 -0.74 -16.68 -10.01
N PRO A 403 -0.58 -17.49 -8.94
CA PRO A 403 -1.69 -18.17 -8.27
C PRO A 403 -2.76 -17.19 -7.74
N ASP A 404 -2.35 -16.04 -7.22
CA ASP A 404 -3.25 -14.99 -6.73
C ASP A 404 -4.11 -14.41 -7.87
N GLY A 405 -3.52 -14.20 -9.05
CA GLY A 405 -4.22 -13.71 -10.23
C GLY A 405 -5.18 -14.74 -10.80
N LEU A 406 -4.77 -16.02 -10.86
CA LEU A 406 -5.65 -17.12 -11.24
C LEU A 406 -6.86 -17.22 -10.30
N GLN A 407 -6.68 -17.07 -8.99
CA GLN A 407 -7.82 -17.08 -8.05
C GLN A 407 -8.79 -15.90 -8.27
N LEU A 408 -8.28 -14.70 -8.56
CA LEU A 408 -9.13 -13.55 -8.88
C LEU A 408 -9.90 -13.79 -10.18
N PHE A 409 -9.22 -14.33 -11.19
CA PHE A 409 -9.84 -14.62 -12.48
C PHE A 409 -10.89 -15.73 -12.39
N GLU A 410 -10.63 -16.77 -11.61
CA GLU A 410 -11.57 -17.86 -11.34
C GLU A 410 -12.84 -17.32 -10.65
N LYS A 411 -12.69 -16.45 -9.65
CA LYS A 411 -13.83 -15.79 -8.98
C LYS A 411 -14.63 -14.91 -9.92
N TYR A 412 -13.96 -14.20 -10.83
CA TYR A 412 -14.62 -13.40 -11.86
C TYR A 412 -15.45 -14.28 -12.80
N LEU A 413 -14.82 -15.32 -13.35
CA LEU A 413 -15.49 -16.26 -14.26
C LEU A 413 -16.65 -16.98 -13.56
N ALA A 414 -16.48 -17.45 -12.32
CA ALA A 414 -17.54 -18.10 -11.56
C ALA A 414 -18.81 -17.23 -11.45
N ARG A 415 -18.66 -15.92 -11.25
CA ARG A 415 -19.78 -14.98 -11.22
C ARG A 415 -20.46 -14.83 -12.59
N GLN A 416 -19.68 -14.77 -13.65
CA GLN A 416 -20.17 -14.66 -15.03
C GLN A 416 -20.92 -15.94 -15.45
N PHE A 417 -20.37 -17.12 -15.15
CA PHE A 417 -21.00 -18.41 -15.43
C PHE A 417 -22.33 -18.60 -14.70
N GLY A 418 -22.49 -18.01 -13.51
CA GLY A 418 -23.75 -18.06 -12.75
C GLY A 418 -24.88 -17.19 -13.32
N GLN A 419 -24.57 -16.23 -14.20
CA GLN A 419 -25.54 -15.30 -14.79
C GLN A 419 -26.03 -15.71 -16.19
N GLY A 420 -25.57 -16.85 -16.72
CA GLY A 420 -26.00 -17.37 -18.03
C GLY A 420 -25.46 -16.59 -19.23
N GLU A 421 -24.55 -15.63 -19.03
CA GLU A 421 -23.91 -14.90 -20.14
C GLU A 421 -22.84 -15.75 -20.85
N LEU A 422 -22.61 -15.41 -22.13
CA LEU A 422 -21.65 -16.04 -23.03
C LEU A 422 -20.29 -16.31 -22.35
N ILE A 423 -19.63 -17.39 -22.76
CA ILE A 423 -18.30 -17.82 -22.32
C ILE A 423 -17.23 -16.85 -22.86
N ALA A 424 -17.26 -15.60 -22.44
CA ALA A 424 -16.31 -14.57 -22.85
C ALA A 424 -16.23 -13.45 -21.80
N ILE A 425 -15.02 -12.93 -21.60
CA ILE A 425 -14.79 -11.76 -20.74
C ILE A 425 -15.62 -10.60 -21.28
N GLY A 426 -16.49 -10.06 -20.43
CA GLY A 426 -17.41 -8.98 -20.78
C GLY A 426 -18.43 -9.33 -21.88
N GLY A 427 -18.82 -10.60 -21.99
CA GLY A 427 -19.96 -11.07 -22.78
C GLY A 427 -19.75 -11.11 -24.31
N ASN A 428 -18.57 -10.73 -24.81
CA ASN A 428 -18.28 -10.71 -26.25
C ASN A 428 -16.91 -11.34 -26.54
N ILE A 429 -16.90 -12.37 -27.38
CA ILE A 429 -15.69 -13.13 -27.73
C ILE A 429 -14.69 -12.28 -28.54
N ARG A 430 -15.17 -11.29 -29.31
CA ARG A 430 -14.31 -10.41 -30.12
C ARG A 430 -13.58 -9.35 -29.31
N LYS A 431 -13.86 -9.24 -28.01
CA LYS A 431 -13.12 -8.35 -27.10
C LYS A 431 -11.66 -8.76 -27.02
N LEU A 432 -10.79 -7.77 -27.16
CA LEU A 432 -9.34 -7.93 -27.25
C LEU A 432 -8.76 -8.47 -25.92
N GLU A 433 -9.47 -8.20 -24.82
CA GLU A 433 -9.24 -8.67 -23.47
C GLU A 433 -9.25 -10.19 -23.36
N ASN A 434 -10.09 -10.89 -24.13
CA ASN A 434 -10.07 -12.36 -24.17
C ASN A 434 -8.75 -12.88 -24.73
N LEU A 435 -8.30 -12.30 -25.85
CA LEU A 435 -7.02 -12.64 -26.45
C LEU A 435 -5.86 -12.35 -25.49
N TYR A 436 -5.93 -11.25 -24.75
CA TYR A 436 -4.90 -10.86 -23.79
C TYR A 436 -4.82 -11.81 -22.60
N ALA A 437 -5.95 -12.12 -21.98
CA ALA A 437 -6.02 -13.07 -20.88
C ALA A 437 -5.55 -14.46 -21.31
N MET A 438 -5.93 -14.92 -22.51
CA MET A 438 -5.48 -16.20 -23.07
C MET A 438 -3.97 -16.27 -23.20
N HIS A 439 -3.34 -15.21 -23.73
CA HIS A 439 -1.89 -15.17 -23.85
C HIS A 439 -1.19 -15.13 -22.49
N ALA A 440 -1.73 -14.40 -21.51
CA ALA A 440 -1.15 -14.31 -20.17
C ALA A 440 -1.08 -15.68 -19.49
N ILE A 441 -2.12 -16.51 -19.67
CA ILE A 441 -2.19 -17.86 -19.07
C ILE A 441 -1.70 -18.99 -20.00
N SER A 442 -1.30 -18.68 -21.24
CA SER A 442 -0.97 -19.69 -22.27
C SER A 442 0.14 -20.66 -21.87
N ARG A 443 1.10 -20.22 -21.05
CA ARG A 443 2.27 -20.98 -20.60
C ARG A 443 2.17 -21.45 -19.16
N VAL A 444 0.97 -21.41 -18.58
CA VAL A 444 0.71 -21.82 -17.20
C VAL A 444 -0.06 -23.14 -17.25
N ASP A 445 0.43 -24.11 -16.48
CA ASP A 445 -0.27 -25.36 -16.25
C ASP A 445 -1.36 -25.10 -15.22
N ILE A 446 -2.61 -25.16 -15.66
CA ILE A 446 -3.78 -24.84 -14.85
C ILE A 446 -4.37 -26.17 -14.39
N ASP A 447 -4.40 -26.39 -13.07
CA ASP A 447 -5.03 -27.57 -12.50
C ASP A 447 -6.56 -27.40 -12.55
N GLU A 448 -7.23 -28.29 -13.29
CA GLU A 448 -8.68 -28.30 -13.45
C GLU A 448 -9.41 -28.45 -12.10
N ARG A 449 -8.80 -29.15 -11.13
CA ARG A 449 -9.41 -29.33 -9.79
C ARG A 449 -9.47 -28.03 -9.00
N GLN A 450 -8.48 -27.16 -9.21
CA GLN A 450 -8.37 -25.90 -8.48
C GLN A 450 -9.05 -24.74 -9.23
N TYR A 451 -9.05 -24.79 -10.56
CA TYR A 451 -9.55 -23.72 -11.43
C TYR A 451 -10.45 -24.25 -12.58
N PRO A 452 -11.64 -24.81 -12.25
CA PRO A 452 -12.54 -25.39 -13.24
C PRO A 452 -13.10 -24.37 -14.25
N TYR A 453 -13.41 -23.15 -13.82
CA TYR A 453 -14.02 -22.13 -14.68
C TYR A 453 -13.01 -21.57 -15.69
N ILE A 454 -11.76 -21.32 -15.28
CA ILE A 454 -10.68 -20.91 -16.19
C ILE A 454 -10.40 -22.01 -17.21
N THR A 455 -10.36 -23.27 -16.80
CA THR A 455 -10.10 -24.40 -17.72
C THR A 455 -11.19 -24.52 -18.79
N ARG A 456 -12.46 -24.38 -18.39
CA ARG A 456 -13.60 -24.36 -19.32
C ARG A 456 -13.57 -23.16 -20.26
N TRP A 457 -13.21 -21.99 -19.77
CA TRP A 457 -13.06 -20.79 -20.59
C TRP A 457 -11.92 -20.92 -21.60
N LYS A 458 -10.76 -21.44 -21.16
CA LYS A 458 -9.58 -21.65 -22.00
C LYS A 458 -9.85 -22.61 -23.16
N THR A 459 -10.48 -23.75 -22.88
CA THR A 459 -10.85 -24.73 -23.93
C THR A 459 -11.83 -24.16 -24.95
N TYR A 460 -12.80 -23.36 -24.50
CA TYR A 460 -13.73 -22.68 -25.38
C TYR A 460 -13.03 -21.64 -26.28
N MET A 461 -12.12 -20.84 -25.72
CA MET A 461 -11.36 -19.86 -26.49
C MET A 461 -10.39 -20.51 -27.48
N ASP A 462 -9.71 -21.59 -27.09
CA ASP A 462 -8.83 -22.35 -27.98
C ASP A 462 -9.60 -22.99 -29.14
N PHE A 463 -10.84 -23.46 -28.90
CA PHE A 463 -11.72 -23.95 -29.97
C PHE A 463 -12.06 -22.85 -30.98
N ILE A 464 -12.40 -21.65 -30.50
CA ILE A 464 -12.79 -20.54 -31.38
C ILE A 464 -11.62 -19.95 -32.14
N MET A 465 -10.44 -19.87 -31.54
CA MET A 465 -9.26 -19.28 -32.18
C MET A 465 -8.60 -20.20 -33.20
N ASN A 466 -8.88 -21.51 -33.14
CA ASN A 466 -8.40 -22.53 -34.09
C ASN A 466 -9.45 -22.95 -35.13
N ALA A 467 -10.70 -22.49 -35.00
CA ALA A 467 -11.76 -22.60 -36.00
C ALA A 467 -11.70 -21.41 -36.96
#